data_AF-A0AA88V8V8-F1
#
_entry.id   AF-A0AA88V8V8-F1
#
_cell.length_a   1.000
_cell.length_b   1.000
_cell.length_c   1.000
_cell.angle_alpha   90.00
_cell.angle_beta   90.00
_cell.angle_gamma   90.00
#
_symmetry.space_group_name_H-M   'P 1'
#
loop_
_entity.id
_entity.type
_entity.pdbx_description
1 polymer ?
#
loop_
_entity_poly.entity_id
_entity_poly.type
_entity_poly.pdbx_seq_one_letter_code
_entity_poly.pdbx_strand_id
1 'polypeptide(L)' 'MWNLGSMLLERQYLGEQLYFSVVSPARSLRDEYNIPDNALLCGIVKDLPKPSPYGSGMMAEVAAAVEFGLGWIEC' A
#
# COMPACT_ATOMS: atom_id res chain seq x y z
N MET A 1 5.94 1.51 2.17
CA MET A 1 6.14 0.66 0.96
C MET A 1 7.42 1.11 0.27
N TRP A 2 8.22 0.19 -0.26
CA TRP A 2 9.51 0.51 -0.89
C TRP A 2 9.56 -0.07 -2.30
N ASN A 3 9.95 0.75 -3.29
CA ASN A 3 10.19 0.32 -4.66
C ASN A 3 11.69 -0.01 -4.85
N LEU A 4 11.99 -1.22 -5.33
CA LEU A 4 13.28 -1.62 -5.88
C LEU A 4 13.12 -1.77 -7.39
N GLY A 5 13.71 -0.84 -8.13
CA GLY A 5 13.77 -0.89 -9.57
C GLY A 5 15.21 -0.96 -10.06
N SER A 6 15.41 -1.57 -11.23
CA SER A 6 16.65 -1.40 -11.99
C SER A 6 16.79 0.06 -12.44
N MET A 7 18.00 0.62 -12.45
CA MET A 7 18.25 1.98 -12.99
C MET A 7 18.34 2.00 -14.53
N LEU A 8 18.46 0.84 -15.17
CA LEU A 8 18.38 0.70 -16.63
C LEU A 8 16.92 0.84 -17.08
N LEU A 9 16.66 1.82 -17.95
CA LEU A 9 15.32 2.20 -18.36
C LEU A 9 14.62 1.08 -19.17
N GLU A 10 15.37 0.33 -20.00
CA GLU A 10 14.82 -0.78 -20.79
C GLU A 10 14.21 -1.85 -19.88
N ARG A 11 14.85 -2.10 -18.74
CA ARG A 11 14.38 -3.08 -17.74
C ARG A 11 13.16 -2.58 -16.98
N GLN A 12 13.09 -1.27 -16.70
CA GLN A 12 11.88 -0.69 -16.12
C GLN A 12 10.67 -0.82 -17.06
N TYR A 13 10.86 -0.63 -18.37
CA TYR A 13 9.79 -0.82 -19.36
C TYR A 13 9.34 -2.27 -19.52
N LEU A 14 10.25 -3.23 -19.33
CA LEU A 14 9.91 -4.66 -19.29
C LEU A 14 9.21 -5.07 -17.97
N GLY A 15 9.11 -4.16 -16.99
CA GLY A 15 8.45 -4.40 -15.70
C GLY A 15 9.36 -4.98 -14.63
N GLU A 16 10.69 -4.85 -14.75
CA GLU A 16 11.64 -5.26 -13.71
C GLU A 16 11.60 -4.26 -12.53
N GLN A 17 10.58 -4.42 -11.69
CA GLN A 17 10.34 -3.64 -10.47
C GLN A 17 9.79 -4.57 -9.38
N LEU A 18 10.30 -4.44 -8.16
CA LEU A 18 9.87 -5.18 -7.00
C LEU A 18 9.43 -4.18 -5.93
N TYR A 19 8.21 -4.33 -5.42
CA TYR A 19 7.78 -3.59 -4.25
C TYR A 19 7.79 -4.46 -3.00
N PHE A 20 8.31 -3.94 -1.90
CA PHE A 20 8.34 -4.65 -0.62
C PHE A 20 7.91 -3.74 0.53
N SER A 21 7.37 -4.33 1.59
CA SER A 21 6.96 -3.63 2.80
C SER A 21 7.65 -4.25 4.01
N VAL A 22 8.11 -3.39 4.92
CA VAL A 22 8.69 -3.81 6.20
C VAL A 22 7.69 -3.41 7.28
N VAL A 23 7.06 -4.40 7.90
CA VAL A 23 6.00 -4.17 8.89
C VAL A 23 6.62 -4.11 10.29
N SER A 24 6.41 -3.00 11.00
CA SER A 24 6.78 -2.86 12.41
C SER A 24 5.74 -3.56 13.31
N PRO A 25 6.14 -4.43 14.25
CA PRO A 25 5.21 -5.12 15.13
C PRO A 25 4.45 -4.16 16.06
N ALA A 26 5.02 -2.99 16.36
CA ALA A 26 4.41 -2.00 17.25
C ALA A 26 3.43 -1.04 16.54
N ARG A 27 3.32 -1.11 15.19
CA ARG A 27 2.44 -0.26 14.36
C ARG A 27 2.40 1.22 14.82
N SER A 28 3.60 1.80 14.97
CA SER A 28 3.79 3.16 15.51
C SER A 28 3.80 4.21 14.41
N LEU A 29 3.18 5.37 14.67
CA LEU A 29 3.22 6.58 13.82
C LEU A 29 4.64 7.10 13.57
N ARG A 30 5.63 6.70 14.39
CA ARG A 30 7.03 7.06 14.19
C ARG A 30 7.66 6.29 13.03
N ASP A 31 7.20 5.08 12.78
CA ASP A 31 7.76 4.19 11.77
C ASP A 31 7.03 4.36 10.44
N GLU A 32 5.69 4.31 10.46
CA GLU A 32 4.84 4.44 9.27
C GLU A 32 3.66 5.37 9.56
N TYR A 33 3.44 6.34 8.68
CA TYR A 33 2.32 7.27 8.78
C TYR A 33 1.02 6.65 8.25
N ASN A 34 -0.10 7.22 8.69
CA ASN A 34 -1.40 6.91 8.10
C ASN A 34 -1.50 7.43 6.67
N ILE A 35 -2.36 6.79 5.88
CA ILE A 35 -2.71 7.27 4.55
C ILE A 35 -3.31 8.68 4.70
N PRO A 36 -2.75 9.71 4.04
CA PRO A 36 -3.24 11.08 4.18
C PRO A 36 -4.60 11.25 3.51
N ASP A 37 -5.39 12.23 3.95
CA ASP A 37 -6.77 12.37 3.49
C ASP A 37 -6.93 12.79 2.03
N ASN A 38 -5.90 13.42 1.47
CA ASN A 38 -5.81 13.83 0.08
C ASN A 38 -5.20 12.77 -0.84
N ALA A 39 -4.87 11.57 -0.33
CA ALA A 39 -4.40 10.50 -1.18
C ALA A 39 -5.50 10.02 -2.12
N LEU A 40 -5.22 9.99 -3.42
CA LEU A 40 -6.09 9.40 -4.41
C LEU A 40 -6.13 7.89 -4.20
N LEU A 41 -7.33 7.33 -3.97
CA LEU A 41 -7.56 5.89 -3.94
C LEU A 41 -8.01 5.45 -5.33
N CYS A 42 -7.39 4.40 -5.86
CA CYS A 42 -7.60 3.93 -7.22
C CYS A 42 -7.89 2.43 -7.27
N GLY A 43 -8.49 1.98 -8.38
CA GLY A 43 -8.86 0.59 -8.55
C GLY A 43 -9.80 0.11 -7.44
N ILE A 44 -9.61 -1.14 -7.00
CA ILE A 44 -10.51 -1.85 -6.08
C ILE A 44 -10.62 -1.16 -4.70
N VAL A 45 -9.61 -0.38 -4.30
CA VAL A 45 -9.58 0.26 -2.98
C VAL A 45 -10.29 1.61 -2.91
N LYS A 46 -10.81 2.12 -4.04
CA LYS A 46 -11.46 3.45 -4.11
C LYS A 46 -12.71 3.57 -3.25
N ASP A 47 -13.54 2.52 -3.22
CA ASP A 47 -14.82 2.50 -2.52
C ASP A 47 -14.75 1.81 -1.14
N LEU A 48 -13.55 1.40 -0.71
CA LEU A 48 -13.36 0.73 0.58
C LEU A 48 -13.15 1.72 1.73
N PRO A 49 -13.64 1.41 2.94
CA PRO A 49 -13.38 2.24 4.10
C PRO A 49 -11.88 2.24 4.45
N LYS A 50 -11.35 3.40 4.81
CA LYS A 50 -9.95 3.53 5.22
C LYS A 50 -9.68 2.68 6.47
N PRO A 51 -8.51 2.03 6.57
CA PRO A 51 -8.13 1.31 7.79
C PRO A 51 -8.02 2.26 8.97
N SER A 52 -8.20 1.72 10.18
CA SER A 52 -8.07 2.50 11.41
C SER A 52 -6.68 3.15 11.51
N PRO A 53 -6.58 4.42 11.94
CA PRO A 53 -5.31 5.11 12.06
C PRO A 53 -4.40 4.46 13.11
N TYR A 54 -3.10 4.38 12.81
CA TYR A 54 -2.06 4.07 13.78
C TYR A 54 -2.17 5.06 14.95
N GLY A 55 -2.49 4.59 16.16
CA GLY A 55 -2.60 5.41 17.37
C GLY A 55 -4.00 5.47 18.01
N SER A 56 -5.07 5.06 17.34
CA SER A 56 -6.33 4.77 18.03
C SER A 56 -6.26 3.35 18.59
N GLY A 57 -6.32 3.20 19.91
CA GLY A 57 -6.12 1.92 20.62
C GLY A 57 -7.25 0.89 20.44
N MET A 58 -7.60 0.57 19.19
CA MET A 58 -8.59 -0.44 18.84
C MET A 58 -7.87 -1.48 17.96
N MET A 59 -7.77 -2.70 18.48
CA MET A 59 -7.09 -3.82 17.83
C MET A 59 -7.67 -4.03 16.43
N ALA A 60 -6.84 -3.80 15.41
CA ALA A 60 -7.22 -3.89 14.01
C ALA A 60 -7.29 -5.37 13.58
N GLU A 61 -8.43 -6.01 13.78
CA GLU A 61 -8.83 -7.16 12.99
C GLU A 61 -9.65 -6.69 11.79
N VAL A 62 -8.94 -6.26 10.74
CA VAL A 62 -9.44 -6.41 9.37
C VAL A 62 -8.25 -6.78 8.49
N ALA A 63 -7.98 -8.08 8.38
CA ALA A 63 -7.09 -8.61 7.37
C ALA A 63 -7.81 -8.50 6.02
N ALA A 64 -7.51 -7.45 5.26
CA ALA A 64 -7.92 -7.38 3.87
C ALA A 64 -6.98 -8.25 3.03
N ALA A 65 -7.33 -9.53 2.88
CA ALA A 65 -6.78 -10.37 1.84
C ALA A 65 -7.25 -9.84 0.47
N VAL A 66 -6.32 -9.30 -0.30
CA VAL A 66 -6.56 -8.85 -1.69
C VAL A 66 -6.35 -10.06 -2.60
N GLU A 67 -7.44 -10.64 -3.12
CA GLU A 67 -7.34 -11.55 -4.26
C GLU A 67 -7.02 -10.75 -5.52
N PHE A 68 -5.92 -11.12 -6.18
CA PHE A 68 -5.41 -10.49 -7.39
C PHE A 68 -6.25 -10.88 -8.61
N GLY A 69 -7.33 -10.14 -8.87
CA GLY A 69 -8.14 -10.23 -10.09
C GLY A 69 -8.09 -8.94 -10.91
N LEU A 70 -7.20 -8.89 -11.91
CA LEU A 70 -7.23 -8.08 -13.16
C LEU A 70 -8.06 -6.77 -13.16
N GLY A 71 -7.68 -5.79 -12.32
CA GLY A 71 -8.31 -4.45 -12.28
C GLY A 71 -7.29 -3.31 -12.28
N TRP A 72 -6.16 -3.48 -12.96
CA TRP A 72 -5.15 -2.43 -13.13
C TRP A 72 -5.56 -1.53 -14.30
N ILE A 73 -5.51 -0.20 -14.11
CA ILE A 73 -5.60 0.90 -15.11
C ILE A 73 -6.76 1.90 -14.91
N GLU A 74 -7.46 1.95 -13.77
CA GLU A 74 -8.23 3.17 -13.44
C GLU A 74 -7.94 3.67 -12.00
N CYS A 75 -6.92 4.52 -11.91
CA CYS A 75 -7.08 5.82 -11.25
C CYS A 75 -7.78 6.74 -12.26
#